data_AF-A0A3N8KJN2-F1
#
_entry.id   AF-A0A3N8KJN2-F1
#
_cell.length_a   1.000
_cell.length_b   1.000
_cell.length_c   1.000
_cell.angle_alpha   90.00
_cell.angle_beta   90.00
_cell.angle_gamma   90.00
#
_symmetry.space_group_name_H-M   'P 1'
#
loop_
_entity.id
_entity.type
_entity.pdbx_description
1 polymer ?
#
loop_
_entity_poly.entity_id
_entity_poly.type
_entity_poly.pdbx_seq_one_letter_code
_entity_poly.pdbx_strand_id
1 'polypeptide(L)'
;MSVNDRMLETRLVRVCGRVQGVGYREACVRHARVLNVTGWVRNRMDGSVEAMLQGSPAQLVDMCDWMRDGMSAALVEKLEMTEVAPPFARFDAFERLPTL
;
A
#
# COMPACT_ATOMS: atom_id res chain seq x y z
N MET A 1 14.85 12.43 -17.94
CA MET A 1 14.69 11.61 -16.72
C MET A 1 14.34 12.56 -15.59
N SER A 2 13.11 12.53 -15.09
CA SER A 2 12.70 13.40 -13.98
C SER A 2 13.45 12.97 -12.71
N VAL A 3 13.82 13.92 -11.85
CA VAL A 3 14.57 13.69 -10.60
C VAL A 3 13.90 12.63 -9.71
N ASN A 4 12.58 12.46 -9.80
CA ASN A 4 11.81 11.47 -9.05
C ASN A 4 12.17 10.00 -9.38
N ASP A 5 12.72 9.72 -10.56
CA ASP A 5 12.95 8.34 -11.00
C ASP A 5 14.17 7.70 -10.31
N ARG A 6 15.08 8.52 -9.76
CA ARG A 6 16.24 8.06 -8.98
C ARG A 6 15.93 7.72 -7.53
N MET A 7 14.76 8.09 -7.02
CA MET A 7 14.33 7.84 -5.64
C MET A 7 13.08 6.96 -5.57
N LEU A 8 12.75 6.25 -6.64
CA LEU A 8 11.61 5.35 -6.62
C LEU A 8 11.95 4.08 -5.84
N GLU A 9 11.17 3.84 -4.80
CA GLU A 9 11.23 2.62 -3.99
C GLU A 9 10.00 1.76 -4.26
N THR A 10 10.15 0.46 -4.03
CA THR A 10 9.03 -0.47 -3.97
C THR A 10 9.03 -1.16 -2.60
N ARG A 11 7.88 -1.20 -1.95
CA ARG A 11 7.68 -1.79 -0.62
C ARG A 11 6.49 -2.73 -0.64
N LEU A 12 6.67 -3.94 -0.11
CA LEU A 12 5.57 -4.84 0.21
C LEU A 12 5.11 -4.57 1.64
N VAL A 13 3.82 -4.32 1.82
CA VAL A 13 3.20 -4.04 3.10
C VAL A 13 2.18 -5.12 3.42
N ARG A 14 2.22 -5.64 4.65
CA ARG A 14 1.22 -6.56 5.17
C ARG A 14 0.58 -5.97 6.41
N VAL A 15 -0.75 -5.89 6.41
CA VAL A 15 -1.57 -5.29 7.47
C VAL A 15 -2.46 -6.36 8.08
N CYS A 16 -2.42 -6.48 9.40
CA CYS A 16 -3.20 -7.44 10.19
C CYS A 16 -4.09 -6.73 11.20
N GLY A 17 -5.20 -7.37 11.55
CA GLY A 17 -6.22 -6.86 12.47
C GLY A 17 -7.61 -6.96 11.84
N ARG A 18 -8.52 -6.07 12.24
CA ARG A 18 -9.85 -5.95 11.63
C ARG A 18 -9.78 -5.05 10.39
N VAL A 19 -9.27 -5.62 9.29
CA VAL A 19 -8.95 -4.89 8.06
C VAL A 19 -9.70 -5.40 6.81
N GLN A 20 -10.53 -6.44 6.94
CA GLN A 20 -11.39 -6.93 5.86
C GLN A 20 -12.87 -6.66 6.16
N GLY A 21 -13.69 -6.59 5.11
CA GLY A 21 -15.13 -6.28 5.24
C GLY A 21 -15.45 -4.82 5.55
N VAL A 22 -14.43 -3.95 5.66
CA VAL A 22 -14.54 -2.54 6.07
C VAL A 22 -14.23 -1.54 4.95
N GLY A 23 -14.09 -2.01 3.71
CA GLY A 23 -13.74 -1.16 2.56
C GLY A 23 -12.27 -0.70 2.53
N TYR A 24 -11.39 -1.40 3.24
CA TYR A 24 -9.97 -1.06 3.38
C TYR A 24 -9.26 -0.89 2.03
N ARG A 25 -9.44 -1.85 1.11
CA ARG A 25 -8.82 -1.82 -0.22
C ARG A 25 -9.25 -0.60 -1.04
N GLU A 26 -10.54 -0.32 -1.07
CA GLU A 26 -11.11 0.81 -1.82
C GLU A 26 -10.61 2.15 -1.25
N ALA A 27 -10.40 2.25 0.06
CA ALA A 27 -9.82 3.44 0.66
C ALA A 27 -8.32 3.58 0.35
N CYS A 28 -7.55 2.48 0.38
CA CYS A 28 -6.14 2.51 -0.03
C CYS A 28 -6.00 3.05 -1.46
N VAL A 29 -6.83 2.59 -2.40
CA VAL A 29 -6.81 3.10 -3.78
C VAL A 29 -7.08 4.61 -3.83
N ARG A 30 -8.04 5.11 -3.05
CA ARG A 30 -8.32 6.56 -3.00
C ARG A 30 -7.17 7.35 -2.39
N HIS A 31 -6.60 6.88 -1.29
CA HIS A 31 -5.54 7.61 -0.59
C HIS A 31 -4.21 7.57 -1.36
N ALA A 32 -3.87 6.43 -1.97
CA ALA A 32 -2.69 6.31 -2.82
C ALA A 32 -2.72 7.31 -3.99
N ARG A 33 -3.90 7.61 -4.56
CA ARG A 33 -4.05 8.66 -5.59
C ARG A 33 -3.75 10.05 -5.06
N VAL A 34 -4.14 10.37 -3.83
CA VAL A 34 -3.83 11.67 -3.19
C VAL A 34 -2.33 11.82 -2.99
N LEU A 35 -1.66 10.75 -2.56
CA LEU A 35 -0.21 10.74 -2.34
C LEU A 35 0.62 10.51 -3.60
N ASN A 36 -0.01 10.25 -4.75
CA ASN A 36 0.65 9.84 -6.00
C ASN A 36 1.56 8.61 -5.83
N VAL A 37 1.08 7.62 -5.08
CA VAL A 37 1.66 6.27 -4.90
C VAL A 37 0.99 5.31 -5.88
N THR A 38 1.77 4.46 -6.53
CA THR A 38 1.28 3.41 -7.45
C THR A 38 1.53 2.02 -6.87
N GLY A 39 0.97 0.98 -7.50
CA GLY A 39 1.06 -0.40 -7.03
C GLY A 39 -0.29 -1.07 -6.93
N TRP A 40 -0.50 -1.87 -5.87
CA TRP A 40 -1.75 -2.59 -5.69
C TRP A 40 -2.07 -2.91 -4.24
N VAL A 41 -3.33 -3.27 -3.98
CA VAL A 41 -3.80 -3.80 -2.69
C VAL A 41 -4.71 -5.01 -2.89
N ARG A 42 -4.60 -6.02 -2.03
CA ARG A 42 -5.45 -7.22 -2.02
C ARG A 42 -5.72 -7.74 -0.62
N ASN A 43 -6.86 -8.41 -0.48
CA ASN A 43 -7.13 -9.20 0.71
C ASN A 43 -6.42 -10.54 0.58
N ARG A 44 -5.97 -11.08 1.71
CA ARG A 44 -5.44 -12.44 1.81
C ARG A 44 -6.44 -13.36 2.49
N MET A 45 -6.41 -14.66 2.16
CA MET A 45 -7.28 -15.66 2.80
C MET A 45 -7.06 -15.80 4.31
N ASP A 46 -5.89 -15.42 4.82
CA ASP A 46 -5.56 -15.43 6.25
C ASP A 46 -6.16 -14.23 7.03
N GLY A 47 -6.98 -13.41 6.39
CA GLY A 47 -7.60 -12.23 6.99
C GLY A 47 -6.76 -10.95 6.91
N SER A 48 -5.50 -11.01 6.45
CA SER A 48 -4.66 -9.82 6.28
C SER A 48 -4.99 -9.04 4.99
N VAL A 49 -4.50 -7.81 4.92
CA VAL A 49 -4.40 -7.04 3.66
C VAL A 49 -2.93 -6.97 3.27
N GLU A 50 -2.66 -7.17 1.99
CA GLU A 50 -1.32 -7.04 1.42
C GLU A 50 -1.35 -5.94 0.36
N ALA A 51 -0.32 -5.11 0.32
CA ALA A 51 -0.18 -4.04 -0.65
C ALA A 51 1.25 -3.96 -1.18
N MET A 52 1.39 -3.77 -2.50
CA MET A 52 2.65 -3.32 -3.08
C MET A 52 2.54 -1.82 -3.28
N LEU A 53 3.49 -1.06 -2.72
CA LEU A 53 3.53 0.39 -2.81
C LEU A 53 4.77 0.78 -3.61
N GLN A 54 4.62 1.69 -4.56
CA GLN A 54 5.70 2.24 -5.36
C GLN A 54 5.61 3.77 -5.38
N GLY A 55 6.71 4.43 -5.04
CA GLY A 55 6.76 5.88 -4.86
C GLY A 55 8.10 6.33 -4.27
N SER A 56 8.23 7.63 -3.99
CA SER A 56 9.37 8.16 -3.23
C SER A 56 9.30 7.75 -1.75
N PRO A 57 10.42 7.76 -1.01
CA PRO A 57 10.44 7.29 0.38
C PRO A 57 9.44 8.04 1.26
N ALA A 58 9.31 9.36 1.06
CA ALA A 58 8.36 10.19 1.79
C ALA A 58 6.90 9.78 1.53
N GLN A 59 6.54 9.58 0.26
CA GLN A 59 5.18 9.12 -0.11
C GLN A 59 4.86 7.75 0.49
N LEU A 60 5.86 6.85 0.57
CA LEU A 60 5.66 5.53 1.13
C LEU A 60 5.50 5.57 2.66
N VAL A 61 6.22 6.45 3.34
CA VAL A 61 6.03 6.71 4.78
C VAL A 61 4.63 7.25 5.04
N ASP A 62 4.21 8.30 4.33
CA ASP A 62 2.88 8.90 4.48
C ASP A 62 1.76 7.88 4.21
N MET A 63 1.92 7.05 3.17
CA MET A 63 0.97 5.99 2.85
C MET A 63 0.90 4.94 3.97
N CYS A 64 2.05 4.53 4.54
CA CYS A 64 2.08 3.57 5.62
C CYS A 64 1.46 4.11 6.91
N ASP A 65 1.71 5.37 7.26
CA ASP A 65 1.12 6.00 8.43
C ASP A 65 -0.40 6.13 8.29
N TRP A 66 -0.88 6.51 7.10
CA TRP A 66 -2.31 6.49 6.83
C TRP A 66 -2.89 5.06 6.84
N MET A 67 -2.16 4.06 6.34
CA MET A 67 -2.60 2.66 6.43
C MET A 67 -2.72 2.16 7.88
N ARG A 68 -2.02 2.75 8.85
CA ARG A 68 -2.17 2.38 10.27
C ARG A 68 -3.48 2.91 10.86
N ASP A 69 -3.74 4.21 10.71
CA ASP A 69 -4.77 4.89 11.51
C ASP A 69 -5.75 5.75 10.69
N GLY A 70 -5.59 5.80 9.37
CA GLY A 70 -6.37 6.64 8.46
C GLY A 70 -7.81 6.19 8.24
N MET A 71 -8.20 5.02 8.75
CA MET A 71 -9.55 4.46 8.63
C MET A 71 -10.14 4.11 9.99
N SER A 72 -11.13 4.90 10.43
CA SER A 72 -11.85 4.68 11.70
C SER A 72 -12.63 3.36 11.77
N ALA A 73 -13.01 2.80 10.62
CA ALA A 73 -13.70 1.51 10.54
C ALA A 73 -12.75 0.31 10.60
N ALA A 74 -11.44 0.54 10.45
CA ALA A 74 -10.42 -0.50 10.55
C ALA A 74 -9.74 -0.46 11.91
N LEU A 75 -9.32 -1.62 12.39
CA LEU A 75 -8.43 -1.73 13.54
C LEU A 75 -7.17 -2.44 13.08
N VAL A 76 -6.09 -1.69 12.90
CA VAL A 76 -4.78 -2.24 12.54
C VAL A 76 -4.04 -2.61 13.81
N GLU A 77 -3.75 -3.90 13.96
CA GLU A 77 -2.98 -4.42 15.09
C GLU A 77 -1.50 -4.49 14.76
N LYS A 78 -1.17 -4.73 13.48
CA LYS A 78 0.21 -4.86 13.01
C LYS A 78 0.31 -4.45 11.55
N LEU A 79 1.37 -3.69 11.24
CA LEU A 79 1.78 -3.37 9.87
C LEU A 79 3.27 -3.70 9.72
N GLU A 80 3.57 -4.57 8.78
CA GLU A 80 4.93 -4.95 8.40
C GLU A 80 5.25 -4.38 7.03
N MET A 81 6.44 -3.83 6.87
CA MET A 81 6.93 -3.29 5.61
C MET A 81 8.24 -3.98 5.24
N THR A 82 8.36 -4.39 3.98
CA THR A 82 9.55 -5.03 3.43
C THR A 82 9.99 -4.33 2.16
N GLU A 83 11.27 -4.00 2.08
CA GLU A 83 11.90 -3.50 0.87
C GLU A 83 11.92 -4.55 -0.24
N VAL A 84 11.47 -4.15 -1.43
CA VAL A 84 11.57 -4.95 -2.65
C VAL A 84 12.74 -4.42 -3.47
N ALA A 85 13.83 -5.19 -3.51
CA ALA A 85 15.03 -4.84 -4.26
C ALA A 85 14.76 -4.82 -5.78
N PRO A 86 15.47 -3.98 -6.55
CA PRO A 86 15.41 -3.99 -8.02
C PRO A 86 15.82 -5.35 -8.62
N PRO A 87 15.32 -5.70 -9.83
CA PRO A 87 14.39 -4.92 -10.65
C PRO A 87 12.94 -5.09 -10.16
N PHE A 88 12.18 -4.00 -10.18
CA PHE A 88 10.76 -4.01 -9.87
C PHE A 88 9.94 -3.62 -11.11
N ALA A 89 8.73 -4.18 -11.22
CA ALA A 89 7.76 -3.73 -12.21
C ALA A 89 7.38 -2.27 -11.94
N ARG A 90 7.20 -1.47 -12.99
CA ARG A 90 6.61 -0.14 -12.86
C ARG A 90 5.10 -0.26 -12.83
N PHE A 91 4.49 0.47 -11.92
CA PHE A 91 3.04 0.57 -11.83
C PHE A 91 2.63 1.99 -12.22
N ASP A 92 1.72 2.09 -13.19
CA ASP A 92 1.18 3.37 -13.64
C ASP A 92 -0.01 3.84 -12.79
N ALA A 93 -0.59 2.94 -12.00
CA ALA A 93 -1.75 3.19 -11.17
C ALA A 93 -1.66 2.42 -9.84
N PHE A 94 -2.56 2.75 -8.91
CA PHE A 94 -2.79 1.97 -7.70
C PHE A 94 -4.09 1.18 -7.82
N GLU A 95 -3.98 -0.15 -7.93
CA GLU A 95 -5.11 -1.01 -8.27
C GLU A 95 -5.58 -1.90 -7.13
N ARG A 96 -6.87 -2.24 -7.16
CA ARG A 96 -7.43 -3.25 -6.28
C ARG A 96 -7.43 -4.60 -6.98
N LEU A 97 -6.71 -5.57 -6.42
CA LEU A 97 -6.68 -6.93 -6.94
C LEU A 97 -7.71 -7.85 -6.26
N PRO A 98 -8.06 -8.99 -6.91
CA PRO A 98 -8.84 -10.05 -6.29
C PRO A 98 -8.22 -10.55 -4.98
N THR A 99 -9.05 -11.17 -4.14
CA THR A 99 -8.57 -11.85 -2.92
C THR A 99 -7.69 -13.04 -3.30
N LEU A 100 -6.59 -13.26 -2.56
CA LEU A 100 -5.66 -14.38 -2.75
C LEU A 100 -5.45 -15.22 -1.49
#